data_AF-X1FCU4-F1
#
_entry.id   AF-X1FCU4-F1
#
_cell.length_a   1.000
_cell.length_b   1.000
_cell.length_c   1.000
_cell.angle_alpha   90.00
_cell.angle_beta   90.00
_cell.angle_gamma   90.00
#
_symmetry.space_group_name_H-M   'P 1'
#
loop_
_entity.id
_entity.type
_entity.pdbx_description
1 polymer ?
#
loop_
_entity_poly.entity_id
_entity_poly.type
_entity_poly.pdbx_seq_one_letter_code
_entity_poly.pdbx_strand_id
1 'polypeptide(L)'
;IPFLLSPNMSLGVNLLFKLATETAVALSDDYDIEIVEAHHRFKKDAPSGTAKKLAQEIAKAKGVNLDEVAIYGREGIIGERKKGEIGIHSIRSGDITGEHTVMFTALGERLELTHKAHSHHRQ
;
A
#
# COMPACT_ATOMS: atom_id res chain seq x y z
N ILE A 1 -3.49 -28.00 19.40
CA ILE A 1 -2.20 -27.27 19.34
C ILE A 1 -2.52 -25.83 18.92
N PRO A 2 -2.21 -24.81 19.72
CA PRO A 2 -2.41 -23.41 19.32
C PRO A 2 -1.34 -22.96 18.32
N PHE A 3 -1.74 -22.24 17.27
CA PHE A 3 -0.84 -21.60 16.29
C PHE A 3 -1.36 -20.21 15.91
N LEU A 4 -0.44 -19.30 15.56
CA LEU A 4 -0.74 -17.94 15.09
C LEU A 4 -0.44 -17.83 13.59
N LEU A 5 -1.44 -17.45 12.80
CA LEU A 5 -1.29 -17.18 11.37
C LEU A 5 -1.45 -15.69 11.11
N SER A 6 -0.37 -15.02 10.74
CA SER A 6 -0.40 -13.60 10.36
C SER A 6 0.42 -13.37 9.09
N PRO A 7 -0.08 -12.60 8.11
CA PRO A 7 0.68 -12.25 6.90
C PRO A 7 1.90 -11.38 7.20
N ASN A 8 1.92 -10.68 8.34
CA ASN A 8 3.08 -9.93 8.82
C ASN A 8 3.10 -9.93 10.36
N MET A 9 4.24 -10.20 10.99
CA MET A 9 4.37 -10.24 12.45
C MET A 9 4.56 -8.84 13.07
N SER A 10 4.89 -7.82 12.28
CA SER A 10 5.01 -6.44 12.77
C SER A 10 3.65 -5.89 13.20
N LEU A 11 3.54 -5.51 14.48
CA LEU A 11 2.38 -4.80 15.01
C LEU A 11 2.11 -3.50 14.24
N GLY A 12 3.17 -2.74 13.90
CA GLY A 12 3.05 -1.49 13.16
C GLY A 12 2.46 -1.67 11.76
N VAL A 13 2.85 -2.75 11.06
CA VAL A 13 2.27 -3.08 9.74
C VAL A 13 0.81 -3.50 9.86
N ASN A 14 0.45 -4.29 10.88
CA ASN A 14 -0.94 -4.67 11.11
C ASN A 14 -1.83 -3.46 11.46
N LEU A 15 -1.30 -2.52 12.25
CA LEU A 15 -1.99 -1.26 12.52
C LEU A 15 -2.13 -0.43 11.24
N LEU A 16 -1.10 -0.36 10.39
CA LEU A 16 -1.18 0.31 9.09
C LEU A 16 -2.28 -0.31 8.22
N PHE A 17 -2.41 -1.64 8.15
CA PHE A 17 -3.50 -2.29 7.41
C PHE A 17 -4.86 -1.82 7.90
N LYS A 18 -5.07 -1.83 9.23
CA LYS A 18 -6.33 -1.40 9.84
C LYS A 18 -6.63 0.07 9.52
N LEU A 19 -5.69 0.97 9.79
CA LEU A 19 -5.88 2.40 9.59
C LEU A 19 -6.11 2.74 8.12
N ALA A 20 -5.32 2.18 7.20
CA ALA A 20 -5.50 2.42 5.77
C ALA A 20 -6.87 1.96 5.28
N THR A 21 -7.37 0.83 5.79
CA THR A 21 -8.70 0.31 5.45
C THR A 21 -9.82 1.20 6.00
N GLU A 22 -9.73 1.60 7.27
CA GLU A 22 -10.69 2.51 7.90
C GLU A 22 -10.70 3.89 7.23
N THR A 23 -9.53 4.44 6.93
CA THR A 23 -9.37 5.70 6.20
C THR A 23 -9.96 5.61 4.81
N ALA A 24 -9.71 4.53 4.06
CA ALA A 24 -10.29 4.35 2.74
C ALA A 24 -11.82 4.40 2.77
N VAL A 25 -12.46 3.72 3.72
CA VAL A 25 -13.93 3.71 3.86
C VAL A 25 -14.47 5.07 4.33
N ALA A 26 -13.76 5.77 5.21
CA ALA A 26 -14.20 7.05 5.75
C ALA A 26 -14.12 8.21 4.73
N LEU A 27 -13.17 8.16 3.80
CA LEU A 27 -12.98 9.18 2.77
C LEU A 27 -13.91 8.98 1.57
N SER A 28 -14.35 10.09 0.97
CA SER A 28 -15.16 10.06 -0.25
C SER A 28 -14.38 9.45 -1.43
N ASP A 29 -15.09 9.03 -2.46
CA ASP A 29 -14.48 8.43 -3.65
C ASP A 29 -13.72 9.44 -4.54
N ASP A 30 -13.68 10.72 -4.15
CA ASP A 30 -12.88 11.75 -4.82
C ASP A 30 -11.42 11.75 -4.35
N TYR A 31 -11.10 10.92 -3.36
CA TYR A 31 -9.74 10.66 -2.93
C TYR A 31 -9.09 9.56 -3.78
N ASP A 32 -8.02 9.92 -4.47
CA ASP A 32 -7.14 8.98 -5.14
C ASP A 32 -6.31 8.19 -4.13
N ILE A 33 -6.19 6.88 -4.36
CA ILE A 33 -5.41 5.97 -3.51
C ILE A 33 -4.13 5.56 -4.23
N GLU A 34 -2.99 5.83 -3.60
CA GLU A 34 -1.67 5.43 -4.09
C GLU A 34 -0.87 4.75 -2.99
N ILE A 35 -0.26 3.62 -3.32
CA ILE A 35 0.61 2.85 -2.44
C ILE A 35 2.03 2.95 -2.98
N VAL A 36 2.95 3.45 -2.17
CA VAL A 36 4.38 3.50 -2.51
C VAL A 36 5.13 2.65 -1.50
N GLU A 37 5.91 1.69 -2.01
CA GLU A 37 6.79 0.87 -1.19
C GLU A 37 8.25 1.02 -1.62
N ALA A 38 9.17 0.96 -0.66
CA ALA A 38 10.60 0.99 -0.92
C ALA A 38 11.30 -0.14 -0.16
N HIS A 39 12.19 -0.84 -0.84
CA HIS A 39 13.05 -1.87 -0.26
C HIS A 39 14.44 -1.83 -0.90
N HIS A 40 15.37 -2.55 -0.28
CA HIS A 40 16.74 -2.71 -0.74
C HIS A 40 16.81 -3.26 -2.17
N ARG A 41 17.94 -2.97 -2.84
CA ARG A 41 18.18 -3.34 -4.25
C ARG A 41 18.10 -4.85 -4.54
N PHE A 42 18.30 -5.67 -3.52
CA PHE A 42 18.32 -7.15 -3.66
C PHE A 42 16.94 -7.81 -3.54
N LYS A 43 15.87 -7.07 -3.23
CA LYS A 43 14.53 -7.63 -3.13
C LYS A 43 14.00 -7.97 -4.52
N LYS A 44 13.57 -9.22 -4.71
CA LYS A 44 13.23 -9.79 -6.02
C LYS A 44 11.77 -9.59 -6.44
N ASP A 45 10.85 -9.68 -5.50
CA ASP A 45 9.41 -9.52 -5.73
C ASP A 45 9.03 -8.04 -5.76
N ALA A 46 8.12 -7.66 -6.66
CA ALA A 46 7.48 -6.35 -6.70
C ALA A 46 6.02 -6.48 -7.18
N PRO A 47 5.06 -5.75 -6.58
CA PRO A 47 5.16 -5.12 -5.27
C PRO A 47 5.41 -6.14 -4.15
N SER A 48 5.93 -5.66 -3.02
CA SER A 48 6.14 -6.47 -1.81
C SER A 48 4.82 -7.08 -1.32
N GLY A 49 4.90 -8.21 -0.61
CA GLY A 49 3.72 -8.86 -0.01
C GLY A 49 2.89 -7.93 0.87
N THR A 50 3.52 -7.02 1.63
CA THR A 50 2.83 -6.02 2.43
C THR A 50 2.09 -4.98 1.58
N ALA A 51 2.69 -4.50 0.49
CA ALA A 51 2.00 -3.58 -0.42
C ALA A 51 0.81 -4.25 -1.12
N LYS A 52 0.98 -5.50 -1.57
CA LYS A 52 -0.13 -6.30 -2.12
C LYS A 52 -1.25 -6.47 -1.11
N LYS A 53 -0.92 -6.76 0.15
CA LYS A 53 -1.91 -6.92 1.21
C LYS A 53 -2.64 -5.62 1.54
N LEU A 54 -1.95 -4.48 1.59
CA LEU A 54 -2.58 -3.15 1.72
C LEU A 54 -3.62 -2.93 0.62
N ALA A 55 -3.22 -3.14 -0.65
CA ALA A 55 -4.09 -2.97 -1.79
C ALA A 55 -5.33 -3.90 -1.72
N GLN A 56 -5.13 -5.15 -1.33
CA GLN A 56 -6.20 -6.15 -1.19
C GLN A 56 -7.21 -5.76 -0.11
N GLU A 57 -6.77 -5.33 1.07
CA GLU A 57 -7.68 -4.94 2.15
C GLU A 57 -8.43 -3.65 1.81
N ILE A 58 -7.77 -2.67 1.20
CA ILE A 58 -8.41 -1.44 0.72
C ILE A 58 -9.46 -1.75 -0.35
N ALA A 59 -9.11 -2.52 -1.38
CA ALA A 59 -10.03 -2.90 -2.45
C ALA A 59 -11.24 -3.66 -1.90
N LYS A 60 -11.00 -4.63 -1.01
CA LYS A 60 -12.06 -5.38 -0.32
C LYS A 60 -13.00 -4.47 0.46
N ALA A 61 -12.47 -3.51 1.20
CA ALA A 61 -13.27 -2.59 2.00
C ALA A 61 -14.08 -1.59 1.15
N LYS A 62 -13.53 -1.19 -0.01
CA LYS A 62 -14.25 -0.42 -1.03
C LYS A 62 -15.21 -1.26 -1.89
N GLY A 63 -15.23 -2.58 -1.73
CA GLY A 63 -16.10 -3.49 -2.49
C GLY A 63 -15.73 -3.60 -3.97
N VAL A 64 -14.46 -3.37 -4.33
CA VAL A 64 -13.97 -3.43 -5.71
C VAL A 64 -13.01 -4.59 -5.93
N ASN A 65 -12.92 -5.08 -7.17
CA ASN A 65 -11.97 -6.12 -7.54
C ASN A 65 -10.59 -5.49 -7.77
N LEU A 66 -9.59 -5.88 -6.97
CA LEU A 66 -8.24 -5.34 -7.08
C LEU A 66 -7.63 -5.58 -8.47
N ASP A 67 -7.88 -6.74 -9.08
CA ASP A 67 -7.29 -7.08 -10.38
C ASP A 67 -7.78 -6.18 -11.52
N GLU A 68 -8.92 -5.50 -11.34
CA GLU A 68 -9.50 -4.57 -12.30
C GLU A 68 -9.04 -3.13 -12.09
N VAL A 69 -8.73 -2.74 -10.84
CA VAL A 69 -8.42 -1.34 -10.48
C VAL A 69 -6.96 -1.09 -10.15
N ALA A 70 -6.13 -2.13 -9.99
CA ALA A 70 -4.73 -2.00 -9.65
C ALA A 70 -3.88 -1.53 -10.83
N ILE A 71 -3.11 -0.45 -10.63
CA ILE A 71 -2.14 0.06 -11.60
C ILE A 71 -0.73 -0.04 -11.02
N TYR A 72 0.14 -0.86 -11.61
CA TYR A 72 1.47 -1.18 -11.07
C TYR A 72 2.61 -0.27 -11.57
N GLY A 73 2.29 0.69 -12.43
CA GLY A 73 3.27 1.59 -13.03
C GLY A 73 2.62 2.49 -14.07
N ARG A 74 3.29 3.58 -14.37
CA ARG A 74 2.87 4.60 -15.33
C ARG A 74 4.09 5.03 -16.13
N GLU A 75 4.02 4.95 -17.46
CA GLU A 75 5.11 5.27 -18.38
C GLU A 75 4.59 6.02 -19.60
N GLY A 76 5.24 7.12 -19.98
CA GLY A 76 4.85 7.93 -21.15
C GLY A 76 3.57 8.74 -20.95
N ILE A 77 2.78 8.90 -22.02
CA ILE A 77 1.51 9.65 -22.03
C ILE A 77 0.37 8.67 -21.76
N ILE A 78 -0.06 8.57 -20.50
CA ILE A 78 -1.08 7.61 -20.05
C ILE A 78 -2.52 8.15 -20.05
N GLY A 79 -2.70 9.45 -20.30
CA GLY A 79 -3.99 10.13 -20.17
C GLY A 79 -4.36 10.44 -18.72
N GLU A 80 -5.63 10.76 -18.49
CA GLU A 80 -6.17 11.06 -17.16
C GLU A 80 -6.32 9.77 -16.33
N ARG A 81 -6.15 9.91 -15.01
CA ARG A 81 -6.37 8.83 -14.05
C ARG A 81 -7.84 8.44 -14.03
N LYS A 82 -8.15 7.14 -14.09
CA LYS A 82 -9.54 6.68 -13.89
C LYS A 82 -9.91 6.72 -12.41
N LYS A 83 -11.14 7.12 -12.12
CA LYS A 83 -11.70 7.12 -10.77
C LYS A 83 -11.67 5.71 -10.18
N GLY A 84 -11.23 5.58 -8.94
CA GLY A 84 -11.17 4.31 -8.22
C GLY A 84 -9.91 3.47 -8.46
N GLU A 85 -8.96 3.91 -9.31
CA GLU A 85 -7.67 3.25 -9.45
C GLU A 85 -6.93 3.19 -8.11
N ILE A 86 -6.30 2.04 -7.83
CA ILE A 86 -5.33 1.88 -6.74
C ILE A 86 -3.95 1.75 -7.37
N GLY A 87 -3.17 2.83 -7.34
CA GLY A 87 -1.80 2.81 -7.86
C GLY A 87 -0.84 2.14 -6.88
N ILE A 88 0.11 1.36 -7.38
CA ILE A 88 1.11 0.67 -6.57
C ILE A 88 2.49 0.85 -7.21
N HIS A 89 3.38 1.56 -6.51
CA HIS A 89 4.75 1.84 -6.97
C HIS A 89 5.77 1.16 -6.08
N SER A 90 6.74 0.50 -6.72
CA SER A 90 7.77 -0.28 -6.02
C SER A 90 9.15 0.26 -6.28
N ILE A 91 9.80 0.77 -5.24
CA ILE A 91 11.14 1.34 -5.28
C ILE A 91 12.15 0.29 -4.80
N ARG A 92 13.23 0.10 -5.56
CA ARG A 92 14.37 -0.74 -5.16
C ARG A 92 15.60 0.14 -5.06
N SER A 93 16.04 0.41 -3.83
CA SER A 93 17.14 1.36 -3.59
C SER A 93 17.96 0.98 -2.36
N GLY A 94 19.29 1.06 -2.50
CA GLY A 94 20.22 0.91 -1.39
C GLY A 94 19.98 -0.36 -0.56
N ASP A 95 19.92 -0.14 0.75
CA ASP A 95 19.73 -1.10 1.83
C ASP A 95 18.43 -0.85 2.63
N ILE A 96 17.45 -0.14 2.03
CA ILE A 96 16.16 0.16 2.66
C ILE A 96 15.50 -1.15 3.15
N THR A 97 15.27 -1.27 4.45
CA THR A 97 14.71 -2.50 5.04
C THR A 97 13.27 -2.73 4.58
N GLY A 98 12.47 -1.66 4.55
CA GLY A 98 11.09 -1.67 4.08
C GLY A 98 10.36 -0.41 4.49
N GLU A 99 9.83 0.33 3.53
CA GLU A 99 8.93 1.46 3.76
C GLU A 99 7.65 1.24 2.96
N HIS A 100 6.51 1.59 3.56
CA HIS A 100 5.18 1.47 2.94
C HIS A 100 4.38 2.72 3.28
N THR A 101 3.95 3.44 2.25
CA THR A 101 3.11 4.63 2.37
C THR A 101 1.82 4.38 1.60
N VAL A 102 0.68 4.62 2.25
CA VAL A 102 -0.62 4.76 1.57
C VAL A 102 -0.98 6.24 1.58
N MET A 103 -1.15 6.81 0.39
CA MET A 103 -1.60 8.17 0.19
C MET A 103 -3.06 8.18 -0.21
N PHE A 104 -3.82 9.06 0.42
CA PHE A 104 -5.17 9.45 0.03
C PHE A 104 -5.11 10.92 -0.38
N THR A 105 -5.33 11.21 -1.65
CA THR A 105 -5.16 12.57 -2.21
C THR A 105 -6.44 13.05 -2.86
N ALA A 106 -6.91 14.24 -2.47
CA ALA A 106 -8.01 14.94 -3.13
C ALA A 106 -7.53 16.32 -3.62
N LEU A 107 -8.41 17.09 -4.25
CA LEU A 107 -8.09 18.47 -4.60
C LEU A 107 -7.89 19.30 -3.33
N GLY A 108 -6.66 19.79 -3.13
CA GLY A 108 -6.32 20.71 -2.04
C GLY A 108 -5.75 20.07 -0.78
N GLU A 109 -5.81 18.74 -0.63
CA GLU A 109 -5.24 18.05 0.53
C GLU A 109 -4.76 16.63 0.24
N ARG A 110 -3.91 16.13 1.13
CA ARG A 110 -3.36 14.79 1.08
C ARG A 110 -3.13 14.27 2.49
N LEU A 111 -3.63 13.06 2.75
CA LEU A 111 -3.39 12.31 3.97
C LEU A 111 -2.49 11.12 3.66
N GLU A 112 -1.45 10.91 4.46
CA GLU A 112 -0.50 9.81 4.27
C GLU A 112 -0.37 8.95 5.53
N LEU A 113 -0.42 7.63 5.35
CA LEU A 113 -0.13 6.67 6.39
C LEU A 113 1.16 5.93 6.01
N THR A 114 2.21 6.14 6.80
CA THR A 114 3.54 5.60 6.49
C THR A 114 4.04 4.68 7.61
N HIS A 115 4.54 3.51 7.23
CA HIS A 115 5.32 2.64 8.09
C HIS A 115 6.75 2.52 7.53
N LYS A 116 7.75 2.70 8.40
CA LYS A 116 9.17 2.53 8.07
C LYS A 116 9.82 1.54 9.01
N ALA A 117 10.36 0.46 8.47
CA ALA A 117 11.14 -0.49 9.23
C ALA A 117 12.61 -0.03 9.29
N HIS A 118 13.15 0.13 10.50
CA HIS A 118 14.58 0.43 10.71
C HIS A 118 15.46 -0.83 10.77
N SER A 119 14.86 -1.99 10.98
CA SER A 119 15.55 -3.28 10.98
C SER A 119 14.58 -4.42 10.70
N HIS A 120 15.09 -5.60 10.35
CA HIS A 120 14.30 -6.82 10.23
C HIS A 120 13.93 -7.45 11.60
N HIS A 121 14.20 -6.76 12.71
CA HIS A 121 13.91 -7.29 14.04
C HIS A 121 12.40 -7.45 14.21
N ARG A 122 11.98 -8.68 14.52
CA ARG A 122 10.58 -9.02 14.73
C ARG A 122 10.25 -8.73 16.19
N GLN A 123 9.27 -7.85 16.42
CA GLN A 123 8.58 -7.77 17.72
C GLN A 123 7.56 -8.89 17.81
#